data_AF-A0A4Y8L3Q7-F1
#
_entry.id   AF-A0A4Y8L3Q7-F1
#
_cell.length_a   1.000
_cell.length_b   1.000
_cell.length_c   1.000
_cell.angle_alpha   90.00
_cell.angle_beta   90.00
_cell.angle_gamma   90.00
#
_symmetry.space_group_name_H-M   'P 1'
#
loop_
_entity.id
_entity.type
_entity.pdbx_description
1 polymer ?
#
loop_
_entity_poly.entity_id
_entity_poly.type
_entity_poly.pdbx_seq_one_letter_code
_entity_poly.pdbx_strand_id
1 'polypeptide(L)'
;MAIKKVSKKQAQKNRELAKIKRSLAPFCFICGKQGNDLMHLLPKLRYPEHYLNPLNLVIGCRSCHNSYDNDLLFRQQQTKIFERICEFDEQGAINYFRL
;
A
#
# COMPACT_ATOMS: atom_id res chain seq x y z
N MET A 1 -27.07 -8.16 9.62
CA MET A 1 -25.78 -8.80 9.26
C MET A 1 -24.96 -8.99 10.52
N ALA A 2 -24.50 -10.20 10.84
CA ALA A 2 -23.59 -10.42 11.97
C ALA A 2 -22.17 -9.95 11.61
N ILE A 3 -21.60 -9.04 12.39
CA ILE A 3 -20.20 -8.61 12.22
C ILE A 3 -19.32 -9.80 12.58
N LYS A 4 -18.62 -10.39 11.59
CA LYS A 4 -17.68 -11.48 11.83
C LYS A 4 -16.60 -11.02 12.80
N LYS A 5 -16.41 -11.77 13.89
CA LYS A 5 -15.39 -11.47 14.90
C LYS A 5 -14.00 -11.61 14.27
N VAL A 6 -13.25 -10.50 14.23
CA VAL A 6 -11.86 -10.49 13.77
C VAL A 6 -10.99 -11.26 14.77
N SER A 7 -10.05 -12.07 14.30
CA SER A 7 -9.14 -12.80 15.17
C SER A 7 -8.25 -11.85 15.96
N LYS A 8 -7.78 -12.26 17.16
CA LYS A 8 -6.87 -11.44 17.99
C LYS A 8 -5.62 -11.01 17.20
N LYS A 9 -5.07 -11.91 16.37
CA LYS A 9 -3.91 -11.66 15.51
C LYS A 9 -4.20 -10.58 14.45
N GLN A 10 -5.35 -10.67 13.78
CA GLN A 10 -5.73 -9.65 12.79
C GLN A 10 -6.07 -8.30 13.45
N ALA A 11 -6.66 -8.31 14.64
CA ALA A 11 -6.90 -7.09 15.41
C ALA A 11 -5.58 -6.38 15.77
N GLN A 12 -4.53 -7.13 16.13
CA GLN A 12 -3.20 -6.56 16.36
C GLN A 12 -2.62 -5.93 15.09
N LYS A 13 -2.65 -6.64 13.95
CA LYS A 13 -2.22 -6.09 12.66
C LYS A 13 -2.97 -4.80 12.30
N ASN A 14 -4.29 -4.77 12.50
CA ASN A 14 -5.10 -3.59 12.23
C ASN A 14 -4.72 -2.39 13.11
N ARG A 15 -4.36 -2.63 14.39
CA ARG A 15 -3.87 -1.56 15.28
C ARG A 15 -2.55 -0.98 14.79
N GLU A 16 -1.62 -1.82 14.34
CA GLU A 16 -0.33 -1.35 13.80
C GLU A 16 -0.53 -0.58 12.49
N LEU A 17 -1.36 -1.08 11.57
CA LEU A 17 -1.73 -0.34 10.36
C LEU A 17 -2.37 1.02 10.68
N ALA A 18 -3.24 1.09 11.71
CA ALA A 18 -3.86 2.34 12.12
C ALA A 18 -2.84 3.32 12.73
N LYS A 19 -1.84 2.84 13.47
CA LYS A 19 -0.74 3.67 13.96
C LYS A 19 0.08 4.25 12.81
N ILE A 20 0.49 3.42 11.86
CA ILE A 20 1.24 3.85 10.66
C ILE A 20 0.41 4.86 9.86
N LYS A 21 -0.88 4.58 9.63
CA LYS A 21 -1.75 5.50 8.90
C LYS A 21 -1.80 6.90 9.55
N ARG A 22 -1.85 6.97 10.89
CA ARG A 22 -1.88 8.24 11.63
C ARG A 22 -0.59 9.04 11.52
N SER A 23 0.56 8.42 11.25
CA SER A 23 1.82 9.13 11.05
C SER A 23 2.03 9.63 9.62
N LEU A 24 1.17 9.24 8.67
CA LEU A 24 1.26 9.67 7.28
C LEU A 24 0.47 10.96 7.04
N ALA A 25 0.98 11.81 6.14
CA ALA A 25 0.25 13.00 5.71
C ALA A 25 -1.05 12.59 4.97
N PRO A 26 -2.16 13.33 5.11
CA PRO A 26 -3.46 12.98 4.55
C PRO A 26 -3.59 13.28 3.03
N PHE A 27 -2.49 13.12 2.29
CA PHE A 27 -2.41 13.41 0.86
C PHE A 27 -2.00 12.16 0.08
N CYS A 28 -2.59 11.99 -1.09
CA CYS A 28 -2.30 10.91 -2.00
C CYS A 28 -0.85 10.99 -2.47
N PHE A 29 -0.10 9.92 -2.26
CA PHE A 29 1.29 9.81 -2.67
C PHE A 29 1.50 9.92 -4.18
N ILE A 30 0.48 9.58 -4.98
CA ILE A 30 0.53 9.62 -6.45
C ILE A 30 0.18 11.00 -6.99
N CYS A 31 -0.96 11.59 -6.57
CA CYS A 31 -1.48 12.82 -7.20
C CYS A 31 -1.46 14.06 -6.30
N GLY A 32 -1.02 13.96 -5.03
CA GLY A 32 -0.95 15.06 -4.08
C GLY A 32 -2.30 15.56 -3.52
N LYS A 33 -3.43 15.16 -4.11
CA LYS A 33 -4.78 15.50 -3.61
C LYS A 33 -5.06 14.81 -2.28
N GLN A 34 -6.06 15.29 -1.53
CA GLN A 34 -6.45 14.66 -0.27
C GLN A 34 -6.79 13.17 -0.46
N GLY A 35 -6.28 12.33 0.44
CA GLY A 35 -6.45 10.88 0.40
C GLY A 35 -6.76 10.31 1.78
N ASN A 36 -7.40 9.15 1.83
CA ASN A 36 -7.76 8.48 3.08
C ASN A 36 -7.51 6.97 3.03
N ASP A 37 -7.22 6.39 1.87
CA ASP A 37 -6.99 4.95 1.78
C ASP A 37 -5.54 4.65 2.14
N LEU A 38 -5.33 3.68 3.02
CA LEU A 38 -3.99 3.14 3.27
C LEU A 38 -3.69 2.11 2.18
N MET A 39 -2.76 2.44 1.29
CA MET A 39 -2.33 1.63 0.16
C MET A 39 -1.11 0.80 0.53
N HIS A 40 -1.11 -0.46 0.08
CA HIS A 40 0.07 -1.31 0.07
C HIS A 40 0.75 -1.20 -1.29
N LEU A 41 2.03 -0.81 -1.33
CA LEU A 41 2.76 -0.66 -2.60
C LEU A 41 3.05 -2.03 -3.24
N LEU A 42 3.41 -3.01 -2.42
CA LEU A 42 3.44 -4.45 -2.73
C LEU A 42 2.25 -5.14 -2.05
N PRO A 43 1.45 -5.93 -2.79
CA PRO A 43 0.20 -6.48 -2.29
C PRO A 43 0.39 -7.54 -1.21
N LYS A 44 -0.42 -7.44 -0.16
CA LYS A 44 -0.43 -8.29 1.06
C LYS A 44 -0.39 -9.79 0.82
N LEU A 45 -1.06 -10.27 -0.23
CA LEU A 45 -1.18 -11.70 -0.51
C LEU A 45 0.07 -12.26 -1.17
N ARG A 46 0.74 -11.47 -2.01
CA ARG A 46 1.94 -11.88 -2.74
C ARG A 46 3.21 -11.62 -1.94
N TYR A 47 3.21 -10.59 -1.10
CA TYR A 47 4.34 -10.15 -0.28
C TYR A 47 3.93 -9.97 1.20
N PRO A 48 3.54 -11.05 1.90
CA PRO A 48 3.04 -10.98 3.27
C PRO A 48 4.07 -10.46 4.28
N GLU A 49 5.36 -10.61 4.00
CA GLU A 49 6.49 -10.07 4.78
C GLU A 49 6.45 -8.54 4.88
N HIS A 50 5.95 -7.85 3.85
CA HIS A 50 5.85 -6.39 3.82
C HIS A 50 4.51 -5.85 4.33
N TYR A 51 3.65 -6.70 4.91
CA TYR A 51 2.28 -6.32 5.30
C TYR A 51 2.23 -5.13 6.28
N LEU A 52 3.17 -5.08 7.24
CA LEU A 52 3.28 -4.02 8.26
C LEU A 52 4.49 -3.10 8.04
N ASN A 53 5.21 -3.26 6.93
CA ASN A 53 6.38 -2.43 6.62
C ASN A 53 5.92 -0.98 6.33
N PRO A 54 6.34 0.03 7.10
CA PRO A 54 5.97 1.43 6.86
C PRO A 54 6.42 1.97 5.49
N LEU A 55 7.51 1.46 4.92
CA LEU A 55 7.95 1.85 3.57
C LEU A 55 7.01 1.34 2.49
N ASN A 56 6.36 0.20 2.74
CA ASN A 56 5.37 -0.41 1.86
C ASN A 56 3.95 0.23 1.98
N LEU A 57 3.80 1.25 2.82
CA LEU A 57 2.50 1.84 3.16
C LEU A 57 2.48 3.33 2.84
N VAL A 58 1.49 3.75 2.04
CA VAL A 58 1.27 5.17 1.69
C VAL A 58 -0.21 5.54 1.76
N ILE A 59 -0.51 6.84 1.74
CA ILE A 59 -1.89 7.31 1.58
C ILE A 59 -2.22 7.43 0.08
N GLY A 60 -3.41 6.96 -0.30
CA GLY A 60 -3.99 7.09 -1.62
C GLY A 60 -5.34 7.79 -1.59
N CYS A 61 -5.66 8.50 -2.68
CA CYS A 61 -7.05 8.77 -3.02
C CYS A 61 -7.65 7.52 -3.71
N ARG A 62 -8.97 7.36 -3.65
CA ARG A 62 -9.65 6.16 -4.15
C ARG A 62 -9.36 5.88 -5.64
N SER A 63 -9.29 6.92 -6.47
CA SER A 63 -9.04 6.78 -7.91
C SER A 63 -7.64 6.27 -8.22
N CYS A 64 -6.61 6.87 -7.60
CA CYS A 64 -5.22 6.42 -7.79
C CYS A 64 -4.99 5.04 -7.20
N HIS A 65 -5.61 4.73 -6.05
CA HIS A 65 -5.53 3.39 -5.45
C HIS A 65 -6.10 2.32 -6.38
N ASN A 66 -7.31 2.54 -6.90
CA ASN A 66 -7.93 1.61 -7.84
C ASN A 66 -7.10 1.46 -9.12
N SER A 67 -6.57 2.55 -9.67
CA SER A 67 -5.75 2.52 -10.89
C SER A 67 -4.45 1.76 -10.64
N TYR A 68 -3.77 2.01 -9.51
CA TYR A 68 -2.54 1.32 -9.15
C TYR A 68 -2.73 -0.20 -9.02
N ASP A 69 -3.83 -0.64 -8.42
CA ASP A 69 -4.11 -2.07 -8.22
C ASP A 69 -4.54 -2.80 -9.50
N ASN A 70 -5.24 -2.11 -10.40
CA ASN A 70 -5.94 -2.76 -11.52
C ASN A 70 -5.41 -2.40 -12.92
N ASP A 71 -4.61 -1.36 -13.06
CA ASP A 71 -4.03 -0.92 -14.34
C ASP A 71 -2.49 -1.03 -14.30
N LEU A 72 -1.97 -1.99 -15.08
CA LEU A 72 -0.53 -2.24 -15.16
C LEU A 72 0.23 -1.05 -15.78
N LEU A 73 -0.32 -0.41 -16.81
CA LEU A 73 0.33 0.72 -17.47
C LEU A 73 0.38 1.92 -16.53
N PHE A 74 -0.72 2.19 -15.83
CA PHE A 74 -0.76 3.22 -14.80
C PHE A 74 0.27 2.94 -13.71
N ARG A 75 0.37 1.69 -13.22
CA ARG A 75 1.36 1.28 -12.21
C ARG A 75 2.80 1.49 -12.70
N GLN A 76 3.12 1.04 -13.91
CA GLN A 76 4.46 1.16 -14.49
C GLN A 76 4.93 2.62 -14.64
N GLN A 77 4.00 3.56 -14.80
CA GLN A 77 4.32 4.99 -14.84
C GLN A 77 4.67 5.60 -13.47
N GLN A 78 4.42 4.89 -12.36
CA GLN A 78 4.68 5.40 -11.01
C GLN A 78 6.14 5.19 -10.58
N THR A 79 7.08 5.88 -11.24
CA THR A 79 8.53 5.73 -11.00
C THR A 79 8.93 5.96 -9.54
N LYS A 80 8.37 6.99 -8.89
CA LYS A 80 8.62 7.26 -7.46
C LYS A 80 8.18 6.13 -6.53
N ILE A 81 7.13 5.39 -6.91
CA ILE A 81 6.69 4.22 -6.14
C ILE A 81 7.67 3.08 -6.38
N PHE A 82 8.07 2.84 -7.63
CA PHE A 82 9.06 1.82 -7.96
C PHE A 82 10.37 2.03 -7.17
N GLU A 83 10.93 3.25 -7.25
CA GLU A 83 12.15 3.65 -6.52
C GLU A 83 12.02 3.40 -5.01
N ARG A 84 10.89 3.81 -4.41
CA ARG A 84 10.60 3.58 -2.99
C ARG A 84 10.53 2.10 -2.64
N ILE A 85 9.96 1.26 -3.51
CA ILE A 85 9.92 -0.18 -3.25
C ILE A 85 11.34 -0.76 -3.34
N CYS A 86 12.16 -0.31 -4.29
CA CYS A 86 13.56 -0.75 -4.41
C CYS A 86 14.40 -0.45 -3.15
N GLU A 87 14.03 0.54 -2.33
CA GLU A 87 14.69 0.79 -1.03
C GLU A 87 14.60 -0.40 -0.06
N PHE A 88 13.60 -1.27 -0.20
CA PHE A 88 13.38 -2.40 0.71
C PHE A 88 13.15 -3.75 0.04
N ASP A 89 12.81 -3.80 -1.25
CA ASP A 89 12.59 -5.03 -2.02
C ASP A 89 12.62 -4.78 -3.55
N GLU A 90 13.83 -4.63 -4.09
CA GLU A 90 14.05 -4.45 -5.54
C GLU A 90 13.45 -5.58 -6.38
N GLN A 91 13.64 -6.84 -5.96
CA GLN A 91 13.11 -7.99 -6.68
C GLN A 91 11.57 -7.99 -6.68
N GLY A 92 10.95 -7.61 -5.56
CA GLY A 92 9.52 -7.40 -5.43
C GLY A 92 9.01 -6.29 -6.35
N ALA A 93 9.73 -5.16 -6.43
CA ALA A 93 9.42 -4.05 -7.34
C ALA A 93 9.38 -4.52 -8.80
N ILE A 94 10.46 -5.15 -9.27
CA ILE A 94 10.60 -5.70 -10.63
C ILE A 94 9.43 -6.66 -10.93
N ASN A 95 9.18 -7.62 -10.03
CA ASN A 95 8.13 -8.62 -10.18
C ASN A 95 6.70 -8.06 -10.18
N TYR A 96 6.45 -6.98 -9.44
CA TYR A 96 5.12 -6.38 -9.32
C TYR A 96 4.82 -5.37 -10.42
N PHE A 97 5.85 -4.65 -10.89
CA PHE A 97 5.78 -3.71 -12.01
C PHE A 97 5.93 -4.41 -13.37
N ARG A 98 6.37 -5.67 -13.40
CA ARG A 98 6.63 -6.44 -14.64
C ARG A 98 7.64 -5.73 -15.55
N LEU A 99 8.74 -5.31 -14.96
CA LEU A 99 9.89 -4.71 -15.65
C LEU A 99 11.03 -5.70 -15.77
#